data_AF-A0A392W191-F1
#
_entry.id   AF-A0A392W191-F1
#
_cell.length_a   1.000
_cell.length_b   1.000
_cell.length_c   1.000
_cell.angle_alpha   90.00
_cell.angle_beta   90.00
_cell.angle_gamma   90.00
#
_symmetry.space_group_name_H-M   'P 1'
#
loop_
_entity.id
_entity.type
_entity.pdbx_description
1 polymer ?
#
loop_
_entity_poly.entity_id
_entity_poly.type
_entity_poly.pdbx_seq_one_letter_code
_entity_poly.pdbx_strand_id
1 'polypeptide(L)' 'MEELEEYYEEETTQAEMCTEHPQRKLPPKQKDPWTFTVHFCFGNVQGRALCDLGSSISL' A
#
# COMPACT_ATOMS: atom_id res chain seq x y z
N MET A 1 9.24 -0.09 -39.69
CA MET A 1 10.16 0.85 -39.02
C MET A 1 9.27 1.85 -38.29
N GLU A 2 8.38 2.55 -39.01
CA GLU A 2 7.33 3.41 -38.45
C GLU A 2 6.45 2.77 -37.36
N GLU A 3 5.91 1.55 -37.57
CA GLU A 3 5.06 0.91 -36.53
C GLU A 3 5.81 0.61 -35.21
N LEU A 4 7.12 0.35 -35.30
CA LEU A 4 7.92 0.08 -34.12
C LEU A 4 8.17 1.38 -33.36
N GLU A 5 8.41 2.48 -34.08
CA GLU A 5 8.59 3.82 -33.52
C GLU A 5 7.30 4.34 -32.88
N GLU A 6 6.15 4.14 -33.52
CA GLU A 6 4.83 4.49 -32.97
C GLU A 6 4.54 3.73 -31.66
N TYR A 7 4.86 2.43 -31.60
CA TYR A 7 4.70 1.62 -30.38
C TYR A 7 5.57 2.15 -29.22
N TYR A 8 6.83 2.51 -29.48
CA TYR A 8 7.69 3.07 -28.44
C TYR A 8 7.19 4.45 -27.97
N GLU A 9 6.70 5.28 -28.88
CA GLU A 9 6.17 6.61 -28.53
C GLU A 9 4.87 6.50 -27.70
N GLU A 10 3.98 5.56 -28.04
CA GLU A 10 2.79 5.26 -27.22
C GLU A 10 3.16 4.72 -25.83
N GLU A 11 4.17 3.86 -25.71
CA GLU A 11 4.61 3.31 -24.42
C GLU A 11 5.21 4.40 -23.52
N THR A 12 6.07 5.26 -24.09
CA THR A 12 6.69 6.36 -23.33
C THR A 12 5.67 7.37 -22.81
N THR A 13 4.67 7.75 -23.62
CA THR A 13 3.61 8.67 -23.20
C THR A 13 2.72 8.07 -22.11
N GLN A 14 2.47 6.76 -22.14
CA GLN A 14 1.76 6.06 -21.06
C GLN A 14 2.57 5.95 -19.76
N ALA A 15 3.89 5.79 -19.86
CA ALA A 15 4.78 5.81 -18.69
C ALA A 15 4.85 7.22 -18.09
N GLU A 16 4.95 8.25 -18.91
CA GLU A 16 4.96 9.66 -18.50
C GLU A 16 3.64 10.04 -17.82
N MET A 17 2.48 9.72 -18.39
CA MET A 17 1.20 10.05 -17.76
C MET A 17 0.99 9.32 -16.42
N CYS A 18 1.55 8.12 -16.25
CA CYS A 18 1.48 7.37 -14.98
C CYS A 18 2.43 7.93 -13.91
N THR A 19 3.57 8.49 -14.33
CA THR A 19 4.58 9.05 -13.42
C THR A 19 4.35 10.52 -13.10
N GLU A 20 3.64 11.24 -13.98
CA GLU A 20 3.24 12.64 -13.81
C GLU A 20 2.03 12.81 -12.89
N HIS A 21 1.33 11.71 -12.57
CA HIS A 21 0.41 11.71 -11.43
C HIS A 21 1.17 12.19 -10.20
N PRO A 22 0.62 13.13 -9.41
CA PRO A 22 1.30 13.61 -8.22
C PRO A 22 1.67 12.37 -7.43
N GLN A 23 2.96 12.23 -7.10
CA GLN A 23 3.34 11.46 -5.93
C GLN A 23 2.56 12.08 -4.78
N ARG A 24 1.29 11.67 -4.62
CA ARG A 24 0.50 11.93 -3.42
C ARG A 24 1.40 11.36 -2.38
N LYS A 25 2.08 12.23 -1.63
CA LYS A 25 3.07 11.81 -0.66
C LYS A 25 2.32 10.80 0.18
N LEU A 26 2.69 9.53 -0.02
CA LEU A 26 2.06 8.47 0.72
C LEU A 26 2.28 8.87 2.18
N PRO A 27 1.24 8.74 3.03
CA PRO A 27 1.45 9.00 4.44
C PRO A 27 2.70 8.22 4.87
N PRO A 28 3.60 8.86 5.64
CA PRO A 28 4.85 8.23 6.02
C PRO A 28 4.53 6.86 6.64
N LYS A 29 5.28 5.82 6.23
CA LYS A 29 5.10 4.47 6.79
C LYS A 29 5.09 4.58 8.31
N GLN A 30 3.94 4.29 8.91
CA GLN A 30 3.83 4.25 10.36
C GLN A 30 4.62 3.04 10.85
N LYS A 31 5.33 3.18 11.97
CA LYS A 31 6.03 2.05 12.58
C LYS A 31 5.01 0.99 12.94
N ASP A 32 5.26 -0.25 12.51
CA ASP A 32 4.47 -1.38 12.98
C ASP A 32 4.68 -1.52 14.50
N PRO A 33 3.61 -1.55 15.31
CA PRO A 33 3.74 -1.73 16.74
C PRO A 33 4.22 -3.14 17.14
N TRP A 34 4.47 -4.03 16.17
CA TRP A 34 4.73 -5.47 16.28
C TRP A 34 3.55 -6.22 16.91
N THR A 35 3.11 -5.78 18.09
CA THR A 35 1.96 -6.29 18.81
C THR A 35 1.13 -5.12 19.35
N PHE A 36 -0.19 -5.24 19.25
CA PHE A 36 -1.13 -4.26 19.80
C PHE A 36 -2.25 -4.96 20.57
N THR A 37 -3.01 -4.20 21.35
CA THR A 37 -4.15 -4.73 22.10
C THR A 37 -5.42 -4.10 21.58
N VAL A 38 -6.41 -4.93 21.25
CA VAL A 38 -7.76 -4.48 20.88
C VAL A 38 -8.76 -4.89 21.95
N HIS A 39 -9.64 -3.96 22.29
CA HIS A 39 -10.79 -4.26 23.11
C HIS A 39 -11.79 -5.09 22.30
N PHE A 40 -12.38 -6.10 22.91
CA PHE A 40 -13.43 -6.89 22.27
C PHE A 40 -14.62 -7.05 23.21
N CYS A 41 -15.80 -7.22 22.62
CA CYS A 41 -17.02 -7.59 23.30
C CYS A 41 -17.67 -8.73 22.52
N PHE A 42 -17.91 -9.87 23.19
CA PHE A 42 -18.63 -11.01 22.61
C PHE A 42 -19.78 -11.38 23.54
N GLY A 43 -21.00 -11.03 23.13
CA GLY A 43 -22.17 -11.04 24.03
C GLY A 43 -21.91 -10.15 25.25
N ASN A 44 -22.05 -10.72 26.45
CA ASN A 44 -21.82 -10.02 27.72
C ASN A 44 -20.36 -10.10 28.22
N VAL A 45 -19.46 -10.73 27.46
CA VAL A 45 -18.04 -10.84 27.83
C VAL A 45 -17.27 -9.70 27.17
N GLN A 46 -16.52 -8.95 27.99
CA GLN A 46 -15.63 -7.88 27.54
C GLN A 46 -14.20 -8.21 27.91
N GLY A 47 -13.25 -7.82 27.06
CA GLY A 47 -11.84 -8.07 27.33
C GLY A 47 -10.90 -7.33 26.40
N ARG A 48 -9.63 -7.70 26.50
CA ARG A 48 -8.54 -7.21 25.68
C ARG A 48 -7.86 -8.40 25.02
N ALA A 49 -7.76 -8.38 23.70
CA ALA A 49 -7.06 -9.37 22.92
C ALA A 49 -5.68 -8.81 22.52
N LEU A 50 -4.64 -9.60 22.76
CA LEU A 50 -3.30 -9.33 22.24
C LEU A 50 -3.25 -9.79 20.78
N CYS A 51 -2.97 -8.86 19.87
CA CYS A 51 -2.87 -9.13 18.44
C CYS A 51 -1.44 -8.91 17.98
N ASP A 52 -0.84 -9.97 17.47
CA ASP A 52 0.46 -9.93 16.79
C ASP A 52 0.21 -9.74 15.29
N LEU A 53 0.87 -8.74 14.69
CA LEU A 53 0.77 -8.47 13.26
C LEU A 53 1.71 -9.37 12.45
N GLY A 54 2.65 -10.06 13.11
CA GLY A 54 3.73 -10.78 12.44
C GLY A 54 4.62 -9.86 11.61
N SER A 55 5.57 -10.43 10.87
CA SER A 55 6.39 -9.65 9.93
C SER A 55 5.56 -9.27 8.71
N SER A 56 5.19 -7.99 8.62
CA SER A 56 4.71 -7.36 7.40
C SER A 56 5.78 -7.49 6.30
N ILE A 57 5.51 -8.26 5.24
CA ILE A 57 6.34 -8.21 4.03
C ILE A 57 5.97 -6.93 3.27
N SER A 58 6.93 -6.02 3.13
CA SER A 58 6.81 -4.93 2.16
C SER A 58 6.96 -5.56 0.76
N LEU A 59 5.90 -5.53 -0.06
CA LEU A 59 6.01 -5.78 -1.50
C LEU A 59 6.61 -4.56 -2.20
#